data_AF-A0A6J8DPI2-F1
#
_entry.id   AF-A0A6J8DPI2-F1
#
_cell.length_a   1.000
_cell.length_b   1.000
_cell.length_c   1.000
_cell.angle_alpha   90.00
_cell.angle_beta   90.00
_cell.angle_gamma   90.00
#
_symmetry.space_group_name_H-M   'P 1'
#
loop_
_entity.id
_entity.type
_entity.pdbx_description
1 polymer ?
#
loop_
_entity_poly.entity_id
_entity_poly.type
_entity_poly.pdbx_seq_one_letter_code
_entity_poly.pdbx_strand_id
1 'polypeptide(L)'
;MLDRAQLGNQVQKYVEDNNLIRKKAIYSEVNGTENVLDFPKLTLQQIRDITMGVYQLKQAPRYTESHLSDDNYMLQTCRDRPNLLRVKLTSRHSSSRVYSLWIEFSGDEVTGWYCTCKVGARVVGCCAHIASTMWYLGYSKWELETPSTCKYADSILNAKDVPLETDSDSDSDGFIEE
;
A
#
# COMPACT_ATOMS: atom_id res chain seq x y z
N MET A 1 5.13 -8.18 -19.54
CA MET A 1 4.36 -8.76 -18.40
C MET A 1 4.34 -10.27 -18.44
N LEU A 2 3.94 -10.89 -19.56
CA LEU A 2 4.01 -12.34 -19.75
C LEU A 2 5.44 -12.88 -19.67
N ASP A 3 6.42 -12.12 -20.16
CA ASP A 3 7.84 -12.50 -20.08
C ASP A 3 8.35 -12.59 -18.64
N ARG A 4 7.79 -11.75 -17.74
CA ARG A 4 8.13 -11.83 -16.31
C ARG A 4 7.68 -13.15 -15.71
N ALA A 5 6.51 -13.67 -16.11
CA ALA A 5 6.00 -14.94 -15.60
C ALA A 5 6.95 -16.12 -15.85
N GLN A 6 7.79 -16.03 -16.89
CA GLN A 6 8.76 -17.07 -17.24
C GLN A 6 10.05 -17.02 -16.41
N LEU A 7 10.39 -15.84 -15.86
CA LEU A 7 11.69 -15.60 -15.21
C LEU A 7 11.67 -15.80 -13.69
N GLY A 8 10.52 -16.05 -13.07
CA GLY A 8 10.40 -16.14 -11.61
C GLY A 8 10.63 -14.80 -10.89
N ASN A 9 10.47 -14.77 -9.57
CA ASN A 9 10.67 -13.54 -8.79
C ASN A 9 12.15 -13.33 -8.43
N GLN A 10 12.84 -12.50 -9.22
CA GLN A 10 14.25 -12.21 -9.02
C GLN A 10 14.54 -11.45 -7.71
N VAL A 11 13.64 -10.57 -7.28
CA VAL A 11 13.77 -9.84 -6.01
C VAL A 11 13.66 -10.81 -4.84
N GLN A 12 12.72 -11.76 -4.89
CA GLN A 12 12.60 -12.81 -3.89
C GLN A 12 13.90 -13.62 -3.80
N LYS A 13 14.40 -14.11 -4.94
CA LYS A 13 15.64 -14.89 -5.00
C LYS A 13 16.81 -14.14 -4.37
N TYR A 14 16.98 -12.86 -4.74
CA TYR A 14 18.03 -12.02 -4.17
C TYR A 14 17.90 -11.83 -2.66
N VAL A 15 16.67 -11.59 -2.16
CA VAL A 15 16.38 -11.42 -0.74
C VAL A 15 16.71 -12.68 0.07
N GLU A 16 16.39 -13.85 -0.48
CA GLU A 16 16.63 -15.15 0.15
C GLU A 16 18.11 -15.51 0.13
N ASP A 17 18.77 -15.45 -1.05
CA ASP A 17 20.19 -15.77 -1.23
C ASP A 17 21.09 -14.91 -0.31
N ASN A 18 20.76 -13.63 -0.14
CA ASN A 18 21.55 -12.70 0.66
C ASN A 18 21.11 -12.62 2.13
N ASN A 19 20.08 -13.39 2.53
CA ASN A 19 19.50 -13.41 3.87
C ASN A 19 19.05 -12.02 4.36
N LEU A 20 18.52 -11.22 3.44
CA LEU A 20 18.15 -9.81 3.65
C LEU A 20 16.99 -9.62 4.64
N ILE A 21 16.23 -10.68 4.91
CA ILE A 21 15.18 -10.69 5.92
C ILE A 21 15.78 -10.48 7.33
N ARG A 22 16.89 -11.19 7.60
CA ARG A 22 17.52 -11.27 8.93
C ARG A 22 18.59 -10.21 9.16
N LYS A 23 19.33 -9.80 8.11
CA LYS A 23 20.39 -8.80 8.21
C LYS A 23 19.80 -7.40 8.43
N LYS A 24 19.74 -6.93 9.68
CA LYS A 24 19.25 -5.57 10.01
C LYS A 24 20.29 -4.49 9.75
N ALA A 25 21.57 -4.77 9.99
CA ALA A 25 22.66 -3.79 9.96
C ALA A 25 22.97 -3.20 8.58
N ILE A 26 22.47 -3.79 7.49
CA ILE A 26 22.66 -3.28 6.12
C ILE A 26 21.63 -2.23 5.72
N TYR A 27 20.61 -2.03 6.55
CA TYR A 27 19.54 -1.08 6.29
C TYR A 27 19.78 0.22 7.05
N SER A 28 19.47 1.32 6.38
CA SER A 28 19.40 2.64 6.98
C SER A 28 17.95 3.11 6.93
N GLU A 29 17.43 3.59 8.07
CA GLU A 29 16.08 4.17 8.12
C GLU A 29 16.05 5.51 7.40
N VAL A 30 14.95 5.77 6.72
CA VAL A 30 14.71 7.03 6.02
C VAL A 30 13.64 7.79 6.79
N ASN A 31 14.05 8.87 7.46
CA ASN A 31 13.12 9.74 8.19
C ASN A 31 12.51 10.78 7.24
N GLY A 32 11.20 10.94 7.34
CA GLY A 32 10.30 11.47 6.30
C GLY A 32 10.35 12.97 5.98
N THR A 33 11.51 13.61 5.99
CA THR A 33 11.63 15.05 5.65
C THR A 33 12.56 15.36 4.49
N GLU A 34 13.35 14.41 4.02
CA GLU A 34 14.25 14.63 2.90
C GLU A 34 13.81 13.79 1.69
N ASN A 35 14.13 14.26 0.48
CA ASN A 35 13.94 13.60 -0.81
C ASN A 35 14.71 12.26 -0.95
N VAL A 36 15.00 11.57 0.16
CA VAL A 36 16.03 10.52 0.35
C VAL A 36 15.70 9.19 -0.31
N LEU A 37 14.60 9.11 -1.05
CA LEU A 37 14.44 8.04 -2.00
C LEU A 37 14.34 8.67 -3.36
N ASP A 38 15.34 8.43 -4.20
CA ASP A 38 15.25 8.52 -5.66
C ASP A 38 14.21 7.51 -6.21
N PHE A 39 13.12 7.29 -5.46
CA PHE A 39 12.04 6.40 -5.83
C PHE A 39 11.28 7.05 -6.98
N PRO A 40 10.98 6.28 -8.03
CA PRO A 40 10.38 6.83 -9.24
C PRO A 40 9.04 7.50 -8.96
N LYS A 41 8.81 8.66 -9.59
CA LYS A 41 7.48 9.24 -9.68
C LYS A 41 6.66 8.40 -10.65
N LEU A 42 5.63 7.74 -10.14
CA LEU A 42 4.76 6.84 -10.88
C LEU A 42 3.41 7.50 -11.17
N THR A 43 2.92 7.29 -12.38
CA THR A 43 1.53 7.57 -12.75
C THR A 43 0.61 6.47 -12.22
N LEU A 44 -0.68 6.79 -12.03
CA LEU A 44 -1.70 5.78 -11.69
C LEU A 44 -1.76 4.66 -12.73
N GLN A 45 -1.47 4.95 -14.00
CA GLN A 45 -1.46 3.93 -15.06
C GLN A 45 -0.30 2.95 -14.87
N GLN A 46 0.92 3.43 -14.58
CA GLN A 46 2.05 2.55 -14.28
C GLN A 46 1.77 1.64 -13.07
N ILE A 47 1.16 2.18 -12.01
CA ILE A 47 0.78 1.39 -10.83
C ILE A 47 -0.32 0.39 -11.19
N ARG A 48 -1.30 0.77 -12.02
CA ARG A 48 -2.36 -0.10 -12.49
C ARG A 48 -1.82 -1.27 -13.31
N ASP A 49 -0.85 -0.99 -14.18
CA ASP A 49 -0.19 -2.01 -14.99
C ASP A 49 0.49 -3.02 -14.06
N ILE A 50 1.31 -2.55 -13.11
CA ILE A 50 1.99 -3.42 -12.12
C ILE A 50 1.01 -4.26 -11.29
N THR A 51 -0.06 -3.64 -10.79
CA THR A 51 -1.06 -4.30 -9.94
C THR A 51 -1.96 -5.27 -10.70
N MET A 52 -1.97 -5.23 -12.04
CA MET A 52 -2.85 -6.02 -12.91
C MET A 52 -4.35 -5.86 -12.57
N GLY A 53 -4.74 -4.71 -12.02
CA GLY A 53 -6.14 -4.46 -11.69
C GLY A 53 -6.39 -3.28 -10.77
N VAL A 54 -7.58 -2.69 -10.93
CA VAL A 54 -7.98 -1.48 -10.18
C VAL A 54 -8.29 -1.74 -8.71
N TYR A 55 -8.53 -3.00 -8.32
CA TYR A 55 -8.94 -3.32 -6.95
C TYR A 55 -7.86 -2.97 -5.93
N GLN A 56 -6.61 -3.40 -6.16
CA GLN A 56 -5.52 -3.11 -5.24
C GLN A 56 -5.23 -1.61 -5.17
N LEU A 57 -5.37 -0.90 -6.30
CA LEU A 57 -5.21 0.55 -6.37
C LEU A 57 -6.29 1.30 -5.58
N LYS A 58 -7.55 0.87 -5.67
CA LYS A 58 -8.66 1.47 -4.89
C LYS A 58 -8.50 1.29 -3.38
N GLN A 59 -7.86 0.20 -2.96
CA GLN A 59 -7.62 -0.08 -1.54
C GLN A 59 -6.36 0.61 -1.00
N ALA A 60 -5.45 1.02 -1.88
CA ALA A 60 -4.16 1.59 -1.50
C ALA A 60 -4.25 2.80 -0.55
N PRO A 61 -5.13 3.81 -0.77
CA PRO A 61 -5.22 4.97 0.12
C PRO A 61 -5.56 4.61 1.56
N ARG A 62 -6.62 3.80 1.75
CA ARG A 62 -7.05 3.34 3.07
C ARG A 62 -6.01 2.47 3.77
N TYR A 63 -5.29 1.67 2.98
CA TYR A 63 -4.19 0.86 3.52
C TYR A 63 -3.06 1.75 4.02
N THR A 64 -2.70 2.77 3.25
CA THR A 64 -1.67 3.75 3.60
C THR A 64 -2.04 4.56 4.83
N GLU A 65 -3.23 5.17 4.88
CA GLU A 65 -3.71 5.98 6.01
C GLU A 65 -3.64 5.22 7.34
N SER A 66 -4.07 3.95 7.35
CA SER A 66 -4.02 3.09 8.53
C SER A 66 -2.60 2.81 9.02
N HIS A 67 -1.58 2.86 8.15
CA HIS A 67 -0.20 2.56 8.56
C HIS A 67 0.60 3.83 8.89
N LEU A 68 0.25 4.96 8.28
CA LEU A 68 0.84 6.26 8.61
C LEU A 68 0.36 6.78 9.97
N SER A 69 -0.91 6.55 10.31
CA SER A 69 -1.48 7.00 11.59
C SER A 69 -0.93 6.25 12.81
N ASP A 70 -0.60 4.96 12.64
CA ASP A 70 -0.14 4.10 13.74
C ASP A 70 1.41 4.03 13.86
N ASP A 71 2.16 4.88 13.15
CA ASP A 71 3.63 4.85 13.08
C ASP A 71 4.21 3.46 12.69
N ASN A 72 3.38 2.66 12.02
CA ASN A 72 3.65 1.27 11.66
C ASN A 72 4.30 1.13 10.27
N TYR A 73 4.64 2.25 9.66
CA TYR A 73 5.21 2.32 8.32
C TYR A 73 6.70 2.65 8.38
N MET A 74 7.54 1.63 8.52
CA MET A 74 8.99 1.83 8.62
C MET A 74 9.66 1.64 7.27
N LEU A 75 10.27 2.71 6.76
CA LEU A 75 10.93 2.74 5.47
C LEU A 75 12.45 2.69 5.62
N GLN A 76 13.09 1.80 4.87
CA GLN A 76 14.52 1.51 4.98
C GLN A 76 15.17 1.28 3.61
N THR A 77 16.36 1.82 3.39
CA THR A 77 17.13 1.59 2.16
C THR A 77 18.29 0.64 2.43
N CYS A 78 18.58 -0.26 1.49
CA CYS A 78 19.73 -1.17 1.58
C CYS A 78 21.01 -0.43 1.16
N ARG A 79 22.04 -0.40 2.03
CA ARG A 79 23.30 0.29 1.74
C ARG A 79 24.04 -0.30 0.53
N ASP A 80 24.02 -1.62 0.41
CA ASP A 80 24.72 -2.32 -0.68
C ASP A 80 24.00 -2.18 -2.03
N ARG A 81 22.72 -1.79 -2.00
CA ARG A 81 21.86 -1.71 -3.18
C ARG A 81 20.84 -0.59 -2.98
N PRO A 82 21.20 0.68 -3.25
CA PRO A 82 20.33 1.83 -2.97
C PRO A 82 19.03 1.79 -3.78
N ASN A 83 19.04 1.10 -4.92
CA ASN A 83 17.87 0.89 -5.77
C ASN A 83 16.94 -0.26 -5.28
N LEU A 84 17.19 -0.79 -4.08
CA LEU A 84 16.34 -1.76 -3.40
C LEU A 84 15.80 -1.16 -2.10
N LEU A 85 14.54 -0.74 -2.19
CA LEU A 85 13.79 -0.23 -1.05
C LEU A 85 13.24 -1.38 -0.22
N ARG A 86 13.34 -1.27 1.11
CA ARG A 86 12.64 -2.14 2.06
C ARG A 86 11.61 -1.34 2.84
N VAL A 87 10.41 -1.89 2.95
CA VAL A 87 9.37 -1.34 3.83
C VAL A 87 8.89 -2.42 4.78
N LYS A 88 8.64 -2.04 6.03
CA LYS A 88 7.91 -2.88 6.99
C LYS A 88 6.57 -2.24 7.30
N LEU A 89 5.54 -3.08 7.30
CA LEU A 89 4.17 -2.74 7.58
C LEU A 89 3.55 -3.82 8.48
N THR A 90 2.71 -3.41 9.40
CA THR A 90 1.89 -4.34 10.20
C THR A 90 0.76 -4.93 9.35
N SER A 91 0.12 -5.98 9.83
CA SER A 91 -1.06 -6.56 9.19
C SER A 91 -2.29 -5.79 9.64
N ARG A 92 -3.15 -5.42 8.70
CA ARG A 92 -4.43 -4.76 9.00
C ARG A 92 -5.35 -5.55 9.96
N HIS A 93 -5.18 -6.87 9.98
CA HIS A 93 -5.98 -7.77 10.83
C HIS A 93 -5.27 -8.19 12.12
N SER A 94 -4.00 -7.79 12.31
CA SER A 94 -3.24 -8.19 13.48
C SER A 94 -1.99 -7.35 13.66
N SER A 95 -1.90 -6.62 14.76
CA SER A 95 -0.71 -5.84 15.13
C SER A 95 0.52 -6.71 15.41
N SER A 96 0.35 -8.01 15.70
CA SER A 96 1.47 -8.92 15.98
C SER A 96 2.20 -9.41 14.72
N ARG A 97 1.60 -9.24 13.54
CA ARG A 97 2.17 -9.73 12.28
C ARG A 97 2.70 -8.59 11.44
N VAL A 98 4.02 -8.53 11.28
CA VAL A 98 4.72 -7.56 10.44
C VAL A 98 5.15 -8.21 9.13
N TYR A 99 4.80 -7.59 8.01
CA TYR A 99 5.30 -7.97 6.70
C TYR A 99 6.47 -7.06 6.32
N SER A 100 7.57 -7.68 5.89
CA SER A 100 8.62 -6.99 5.13
C SER A 100 8.29 -7.11 3.64
N LEU A 101 8.50 -6.02 2.92
CA LEU A 101 8.47 -5.99 1.46
C LEU A 101 9.71 -5.29 0.91
N TRP A 102 10.03 -5.61 -0.34
CA TRP A 102 11.10 -5.03 -1.12
C TRP A 102 10.59 -4.57 -2.47
N ILE A 103 11.02 -3.40 -2.89
CA ILE A 103 10.74 -2.85 -4.22
C ILE A 103 12.08 -2.46 -4.83
N GLU A 104 12.34 -3.04 -5.99
CA GLU A 104 13.49 -2.71 -6.80
C GLU A 104 13.06 -1.74 -7.90
N PHE A 105 13.85 -0.70 -8.10
CA PHE A 105 13.61 0.31 -9.11
C PHE A 105 14.91 0.64 -9.86
N SER A 106 14.80 1.30 -11.00
CA SER A 106 15.94 1.81 -11.76
C SER A 106 15.49 3.05 -12.53
N GLY A 107 16.08 4.20 -12.22
CA GLY A 107 15.61 5.49 -12.73
C GLY A 107 14.13 5.69 -12.42
N ASP A 108 13.33 5.89 -13.46
CA ASP A 108 11.89 6.19 -13.36
C ASP A 108 10.98 4.94 -13.41
N GLU A 109 11.55 3.72 -13.34
CA GLU A 109 10.78 2.47 -13.45
C GLU A 109 10.95 1.55 -12.24
N VAL A 110 9.85 0.89 -11.84
CA VAL A 110 9.88 -0.21 -10.89
C VAL A 110 10.18 -1.52 -11.61
N THR A 111 11.35 -2.10 -11.36
CA THR A 111 11.85 -3.29 -12.03
C THR A 111 11.44 -4.58 -11.33
N GLY A 112 11.09 -4.54 -10.04
CA GLY A 112 10.68 -5.75 -9.33
C GLY A 112 10.13 -5.49 -7.93
N TRP A 113 9.45 -6.51 -7.38
CA TRP A 113 8.89 -6.45 -6.04
C TRP A 113 8.79 -7.83 -5.39
N TYR A 114 8.86 -7.85 -4.06
CA TYR A 114 8.64 -9.03 -3.26
C TYR A 114 8.06 -8.66 -1.90
N CYS A 115 7.08 -9.43 -1.41
CA CYS A 115 6.55 -9.26 -0.06
C CYS A 115 6.47 -10.61 0.65
N THR A 116 6.76 -10.60 1.96
CA THR A 116 6.66 -11.79 2.84
C THR A 116 5.23 -12.27 3.12
N CYS A 117 4.21 -11.60 2.58
CA CYS A 117 2.83 -12.07 2.71
C CYS A 117 2.55 -13.31 1.82
N LYS A 118 1.46 -14.04 2.09
CA LYS A 118 1.12 -15.30 1.40
C LYS A 118 1.11 -15.19 -0.14
N VAL A 119 0.79 -14.01 -0.67
CA VAL A 119 0.69 -13.75 -2.12
C VAL A 119 1.78 -12.81 -2.64
N GLY A 120 2.79 -12.50 -1.82
CA GLY A 120 3.78 -11.48 -2.12
C GLY A 120 4.94 -11.95 -3.01
N ALA A 121 5.03 -13.25 -3.27
CA ALA A 121 5.97 -13.87 -4.21
C ALA A 121 5.51 -13.84 -5.68
N ARG A 122 4.27 -13.38 -5.94
CA ARG A 122 3.71 -13.31 -7.31
C ARG A 122 4.63 -12.52 -8.24
N VAL A 123 4.81 -13.04 -9.45
CA VAL A 123 5.66 -12.44 -10.49
C VAL A 123 4.85 -11.49 -11.41
N VAL A 124 3.55 -11.76 -11.54
CA VAL A 124 2.58 -10.95 -12.27
C VAL A 124 1.50 -10.49 -11.29
N GLY A 125 1.22 -9.19 -11.28
CA GLY A 125 0.40 -8.57 -10.24
C GLY A 125 1.14 -8.49 -8.89
N CYS A 126 0.52 -7.85 -7.92
CA CYS A 126 1.10 -7.68 -6.59
C CYS A 126 0.07 -7.81 -5.47
N CYS A 127 0.55 -7.84 -4.23
CA CYS A 127 -0.31 -7.83 -3.05
C CYS A 127 -0.71 -6.39 -2.68
N ALA A 128 -1.73 -6.27 -1.81
CA ALA A 128 -2.18 -4.97 -1.30
C ALA A 128 -1.03 -4.16 -0.66
N HIS A 129 -0.09 -4.83 0.03
CA HIS A 129 1.05 -4.18 0.67
C HIS A 129 1.99 -3.49 -0.34
N ILE A 130 2.32 -4.18 -1.44
CA ILE A 130 3.14 -3.62 -2.51
C ILE A 130 2.39 -2.47 -3.19
N ALA A 131 1.11 -2.69 -3.50
CA ALA A 131 0.27 -1.68 -4.15
C ALA A 131 0.16 -0.39 -3.33
N SER A 132 -0.07 -0.51 -2.01
CA SER A 132 -0.16 0.65 -1.11
C SER A 132 1.16 1.41 -1.01
N THR A 133 2.28 0.71 -0.92
CA THR A 133 3.61 1.34 -0.89
C THR A 133 3.93 2.05 -2.21
N MET A 134 3.69 1.40 -3.35
CA MET A 134 3.89 2.03 -4.67
C MET A 134 3.01 3.26 -4.87
N TRP A 135 1.74 3.18 -4.45
CA TRP A 135 0.82 4.30 -4.53
C TRP A 135 1.26 5.46 -3.62
N TYR A 136 1.64 5.19 -2.38
CA TYR A 136 2.04 6.24 -1.46
C TYR A 136 3.33 6.93 -1.89
N LEU A 137 4.40 6.16 -2.13
CA LEU A 137 5.73 6.69 -2.44
C LEU A 137 5.84 7.20 -3.87
N GLY A 138 5.20 6.52 -4.82
CA GLY A 138 5.30 6.83 -6.25
C GLY A 138 4.28 7.86 -6.74
N TYR A 139 3.13 8.00 -6.09
CA TYR A 139 2.05 8.87 -6.57
C TYR A 139 1.59 9.89 -5.52
N SER A 140 1.05 9.43 -4.38
CA SER A 140 0.36 10.29 -3.41
C SER A 140 1.27 11.35 -2.80
N LYS A 141 2.53 11.00 -2.48
CA LYS A 141 3.48 11.95 -1.88
C LYS A 141 3.68 13.16 -2.79
N TRP A 142 3.85 12.94 -4.09
CA TRP A 142 4.05 13.99 -5.09
C TRP A 142 2.79 14.83 -5.34
N GLU A 143 1.61 14.20 -5.30
CA GLU A 143 0.33 14.89 -5.47
C GLU A 143 -0.02 15.79 -4.28
N LEU A 144 0.42 15.42 -3.07
CA LEU A 144 0.30 16.22 -1.85
C LEU A 144 1.31 17.37 -1.80
N GLU A 145 2.50 17.19 -2.40
CA GLU A 145 3.50 18.24 -2.53
C GLU A 145 3.13 19.27 -3.62
N THR A 146 2.37 18.87 -4.64
CA THR A 146 1.70 19.83 -5.53
C THR A 146 0.52 20.47 -4.81
N PRO A 147 0.37 21.81 -4.79
CA PRO A 147 -0.80 22.46 -4.20
C PRO A 147 -2.05 22.12 -5.03
N SER A 148 -2.67 21.00 -4.69
CA SER A 148 -3.87 20.49 -5.30
C SER A 148 -5.06 21.27 -4.76
N THR A 149 -5.68 22.10 -5.60
CA THR A 149 -6.96 22.75 -5.32
C THR A 149 -8.09 21.71 -5.33
N CYS A 150 -8.13 20.84 -4.33
CA CYS A 150 -9.08 19.74 -4.30
C CYS A 150 -10.44 20.18 -3.75
N LYS A 151 -11.36 20.52 -4.67
CA LYS A 151 -12.80 20.81 -4.46
C LYS A 151 -13.63 19.60 -3.98
N TYR A 152 -12.99 18.53 -3.50
CA TYR A 152 -13.68 17.29 -3.15
C TYR A 152 -14.18 17.28 -1.70
N ALA A 153 -13.50 18.02 -0.81
CA ALA A 153 -13.88 18.13 0.60
C ALA A 153 -15.22 18.84 0.82
N ASP A 154 -15.64 19.73 -0.08
CA ASP A 154 -16.92 20.46 0.02
C ASP A 154 -18.15 19.57 -0.21
N SER A 155 -17.98 18.36 -0.76
CA SER A 155 -19.09 17.47 -1.12
C SER A 155 -19.38 16.38 -0.08
N ILE A 156 -18.57 16.26 0.98
CA ILE A 156 -18.84 15.31 2.06
C ILE A 156 -19.62 16.04 3.15
N LEU A 157 -20.94 15.89 3.11
CA LEU A 157 -21.80 16.33 4.19
C LEU A 157 -21.41 15.63 5.50
N ASN A 158 -21.38 16.39 6.58
CA ASN A 158 -21.04 15.90 7.92
C ASN A 158 -22.13 14.92 8.38
N ALA A 159 -21.75 13.70 8.78
CA ALA A 159 -22.70 12.66 9.21
C ALA A 159 -23.54 13.07 10.44
N LYS A 160 -23.21 14.21 11.07
CA LYS A 160 -23.97 14.82 12.17
C LYS A 160 -25.28 15.48 11.70
N ASP A 161 -25.42 15.79 10.41
CA ASP A 161 -26.59 16.51 9.87
C ASP A 161 -27.71 15.58 9.36
N VAL A 162 -27.62 14.27 9.62
CA VAL A 162 -28.70 13.32 9.34
C VAL A 162 -29.82 13.56 10.36
N PRO A 163 -31.04 13.95 9.94
CA PRO A 163 -32.17 14.05 10.86
C PRO A 163 -32.39 12.69 11.52
N LEU A 164 -32.48 12.66 12.85
CA LEU A 164 -32.89 11.47 13.58
C LEU A 164 -34.34 11.15 13.16
N GLU A 165 -34.51 10.12 12.35
CA GLU A 165 -35.83 9.53 12.15
C GLU A 165 -36.25 8.91 13.49
N THR A 166 -37.31 9.46 14.08
CA THR A 166 -37.95 8.87 15.24
C THR A 166 -38.81 7.72 14.77
N ASP A 167 -38.31 6.50 14.93
CA ASP A 167 -39.09 5.28 14.72
C ASP A 167 -40.27 5.25 15.73
N SER A 168 -41.47 5.56 15.24
CA SER A 168 -42.72 5.31 15.97
C SER A 168 -43.21 3.92 15.60
N ASP A 169 -42.79 2.92 16.38
CA ASP A 169 -43.33 1.57 16.33
C ASP A 169 -44.79 1.59 16.81
N SER A 170 -45.73 1.43 15.88
CA SER A 170 -47.14 1.16 16.18
C SER A 170 -47.48 -0.26 15.75
N ASP A 171 -47.27 -1.21 16.67
CA ASP A 171 -47.72 -2.59 16.54
C ASP A 171 -49.26 -2.63 16.50
N SER A 172 -49.82 -3.20 15.43
CA SER A 172 -51.23 -3.58 15.35
C SER A 172 -51.32 -5.09 15.16
N ASP A 173 -51.58 -5.79 16.26
CA ASP A 173 -51.84 -7.22 16.33
C ASP A 173 -53.17 -7.59 15.65
N GLY A 174 -53.10 -8.42 14.61
CA GLY A 174 -54.25 -9.09 14.00
C GLY A 174 -54.31 -10.55 14.41
N PHE A 175 -55.16 -10.90 15.39
CA PHE A 175 -55.53 -12.28 15.70
C PHE A 175 -56.68 -12.74 14.79
N ILE A 176 -56.45 -13.85 14.08
CA ILE A 176 -57.47 -14.66 13.41
C ILE A 176 -57.74 -15.85 14.32
N GLU A 177 -59.00 -16.09 14.71
CA GLU A 177 -59.49 -17.41 15.13
C GLU A 177 -60.93 -17.62 14.62
N GLU A 178 -61.20 -18.91 14.37
CA GLU A 178 -62.33 -19.56 13.65
C GLU A 178 -63.76 -19.09 13.96
#